data_AF-A0A9Q1GKQ9-F1
#
_entry.id   AF-A0A9Q1GKQ9-F1
#
_cell.length_a   1.000
_cell.length_b   1.000
_cell.length_c   1.000
_cell.angle_alpha   90.00
_cell.angle_beta   90.00
_cell.angle_gamma   90.00
#
_symmetry.space_group_name_H-M   'P 1'
#
loop_
_entity.id
_entity.type
_entity.pdbx_description
1 polymer ?
#
loop_
_entity_poly.entity_id
_entity_poly.type
_entity_poly.pdbx_seq_one_letter_code
_entity_poly.pdbx_strand_id
1 'polypeptide(L)'
;MGSKSKSFLSDEDKHSAGEEEEEESSSLGRALEKLNLGPKKQNKKLLLILSLNGFLIHRAHRADSAKIPRNRRPDGVYDGTRYVYRRPFLEQFIQFCLERFEAALWSSALERNIDVVLGCFFTRLKKRFLFIWDQNKCSDYGFKTRENKKKPLFFKELNKIWSSSTIGPRFFESNILLIVDEPYKALLNPQVYYIHIQGVISERIITPKGTTILNKWDHVRFMRHLNATDLKL
;
A
#
# COMPACT_ATOMS: atom_id res chain seq x y z
N MET A 1 -4.24 68.48 10.43
CA MET A 1 -4.15 67.22 11.20
C MET A 1 -4.62 66.09 10.32
N GLY A 2 -3.78 65.07 10.10
CA GLY A 2 -4.04 63.95 9.20
C GLY A 2 -2.74 63.44 8.58
N SER A 3 -1.86 62.87 9.40
CA SER A 3 -0.54 62.37 9.01
C SER A 3 -0.64 60.99 8.32
N LYS A 4 0.23 60.78 7.33
CA LYS A 4 0.53 59.50 6.67
C LYS A 4 1.09 58.48 7.67
N SER A 5 0.90 57.19 7.37
CA SER A 5 1.99 56.19 7.35
C SER A 5 1.60 54.92 6.58
N LYS A 6 2.44 54.58 5.60
CA LYS A 6 2.56 53.26 4.94
C LYS A 6 3.47 52.37 5.79
N SER A 7 3.15 51.09 5.90
CA SER A 7 4.09 49.99 6.17
C SER A 7 3.28 48.69 6.24
N PHE A 8 3.73 47.50 5.86
CA PHE A 8 4.89 46.98 5.13
C PHE A 8 4.46 45.56 4.74
N LEU A 9 4.91 45.07 3.59
CA LEU A 9 4.77 43.66 3.18
C LEU A 9 5.61 42.77 4.12
N SER A 10 5.08 41.60 4.46
CA SER A 10 5.89 40.41 4.71
C SER A 10 5.15 39.20 4.13
N ASP A 11 5.46 38.93 2.86
CA ASP A 11 5.46 37.57 2.32
C ASP A 11 6.44 36.76 3.16
N GLU A 12 6.00 35.67 3.80
CA GLU A 12 6.73 34.40 3.98
C GLU A 12 5.71 33.40 4.53
N ASP A 13 5.36 32.38 3.74
CA ASP A 13 4.86 31.06 4.14
C ASP A 13 4.36 30.31 2.88
N LYS A 14 5.28 30.07 1.94
CA LYS A 14 5.02 29.25 0.74
C LYS A 14 6.12 28.26 0.39
N HIS A 15 7.03 27.99 1.31
CA HIS A 15 8.06 26.96 1.19
C HIS A 15 7.97 26.03 2.40
N SER A 16 7.45 24.81 2.20
CA SER A 16 7.63 23.70 3.16
C SER A 16 7.18 22.38 2.53
N ALA A 17 6.06 22.35 1.80
CA ALA A 17 5.50 21.08 1.31
C ALA A 17 6.37 20.40 0.22
N GLY A 18 7.01 21.18 -0.67
CA GLY A 18 7.84 20.62 -1.75
C GLY A 18 9.23 20.19 -1.29
N GLU A 19 9.84 20.95 -0.38
CA GLU A 19 11.18 20.68 0.15
C GLU A 19 11.16 19.51 1.14
N GLU A 20 10.12 19.39 1.98
CA GLU A 20 9.94 18.24 2.87
C GLU A 20 9.71 16.93 2.10
N GLU A 21 8.94 16.96 0.99
CA GLU A 21 8.72 15.78 0.14
C GLU A 21 10.01 15.37 -0.61
N GLU A 22 10.82 16.33 -1.07
CA GLU A 22 12.11 16.07 -1.72
C GLU A 22 13.18 15.57 -0.75
N GLU A 23 13.27 16.14 0.47
CA GLU A 23 14.17 15.66 1.51
C GLU A 23 13.77 14.27 2.04
N GLU A 24 12.47 13.99 2.26
CA GLU A 24 12.02 12.65 2.62
C GLU A 24 12.34 11.65 1.50
N SER A 25 12.14 12.02 0.22
CA SER A 25 12.51 11.20 -0.94
C SER A 25 14.00 10.85 -1.00
N SER A 26 14.85 11.86 -0.78
CA SER A 26 16.31 11.69 -0.76
C SER A 26 16.76 10.82 0.43
N SER A 27 16.21 11.07 1.61
CA SER A 27 16.46 10.28 2.83
C SER A 27 16.06 8.82 2.65
N LEU A 28 14.91 8.56 2.05
CA LEU A 28 14.40 7.24 1.71
C LEU A 28 15.31 6.51 0.73
N GLY A 29 15.73 7.18 -0.35
CA GLY A 29 16.68 6.62 -1.33
C GLY A 29 17.97 6.14 -0.65
N ARG A 30 18.57 6.99 0.17
CA ARG A 30 19.80 6.67 0.93
C ARG A 30 19.59 5.57 1.96
N ALA A 31 18.40 5.48 2.55
CA ALA A 31 18.12 4.47 3.54
C ALA A 31 17.73 3.10 2.93
N LEU A 32 17.25 3.07 1.69
CA LEU A 32 17.12 1.85 0.87
C LEU A 32 18.50 1.29 0.50
N GLU A 33 19.47 2.15 0.16
CA GLU A 33 20.86 1.74 -0.11
C GLU A 33 21.56 1.13 1.10
N LYS A 34 21.25 1.59 2.31
CA LYS A 34 21.81 1.08 3.58
C LYS A 34 21.22 -0.26 4.04
N LEU A 35 20.19 -0.79 3.37
CA LEU A 35 19.67 -2.12 3.66
C LEU A 35 20.59 -3.18 3.06
N ASN A 36 21.62 -3.59 3.81
CA ASN A 36 22.63 -4.59 3.42
C ASN A 36 22.04 -5.69 2.51
N LEU A 37 22.43 -5.62 1.24
CA LEU A 37 22.03 -6.52 0.16
C LEU A 37 22.90 -7.79 0.23
N GLY A 38 22.63 -8.66 1.20
CA GLY A 38 23.29 -9.96 1.26
C GLY A 38 23.10 -10.74 -0.05
N PRO A 39 24.02 -11.65 -0.42
CA PRO A 39 23.95 -12.39 -1.67
C PRO A 39 22.64 -13.18 -1.79
N LYS A 40 22.05 -13.18 -2.99
CA LYS A 40 20.85 -13.95 -3.36
C LYS A 40 21.10 -15.45 -3.15
N LYS A 41 20.91 -15.96 -1.93
CA LYS A 41 20.91 -17.42 -1.70
C LYS A 41 19.76 -18.03 -2.51
N GLN A 42 20.03 -19.12 -3.23
CA GLN A 42 19.07 -19.92 -4.03
C GLN A 42 17.92 -20.58 -3.21
N ASN A 43 17.50 -19.99 -2.08
CA ASN A 43 16.43 -20.51 -1.24
C ASN A 43 15.07 -19.99 -1.73
N LYS A 44 14.03 -20.85 -1.65
CA LYS A 44 12.64 -20.61 -2.06
C LYS A 44 12.22 -19.15 -1.85
N LYS A 45 11.92 -18.43 -2.94
CA LYS A 45 11.50 -17.02 -2.86
C LYS A 45 10.18 -16.92 -2.10
N LEU A 46 10.13 -16.01 -1.15
CA LEU A 46 8.91 -15.67 -0.41
C LEU A 46 7.94 -14.92 -1.32
N LEU A 47 6.65 -15.26 -1.24
CA LEU A 47 5.57 -14.59 -1.94
C LEU A 47 5.03 -13.45 -1.08
N LEU A 48 5.13 -12.22 -1.57
CA LEU A 48 4.57 -11.03 -0.93
C LEU A 48 3.30 -10.60 -1.65
N ILE A 49 2.15 -10.73 -1.00
CA ILE A 49 0.85 -10.35 -1.56
C ILE A 49 0.38 -9.05 -0.94
N LEU A 50 0.14 -8.03 -1.77
CA LEU A 50 -0.18 -6.68 -1.31
C LEU A 50 -1.64 -6.30 -1.61
N SER A 51 -2.34 -5.76 -0.61
CA SER A 51 -3.57 -4.98 -0.82
C SER A 51 -3.29 -3.76 -1.69
N LEU A 52 -4.13 -3.51 -2.68
CA LEU A 52 -4.00 -2.32 -3.52
C LEU A 52 -4.54 -1.06 -2.82
N ASN A 53 -5.86 -1.02 -2.60
CA ASN A 53 -6.51 0.10 -1.93
C ASN A 53 -6.22 0.10 -0.43
N GLY A 54 -6.08 1.29 0.15
CA GLY A 54 -5.84 1.47 1.58
C GLY A 54 -4.41 1.13 2.01
N PHE A 55 -3.57 0.62 1.11
CA PHE A 55 -2.15 0.35 1.36
C PHE A 55 -1.26 1.03 0.30
N LEU A 56 -1.32 0.62 -0.97
CA LEU A 56 -0.53 1.22 -2.05
C LEU A 56 -1.10 2.54 -2.57
N ILE A 57 -2.43 2.61 -2.61
CA ILE A 57 -3.16 3.77 -3.11
C ILE A 57 -4.30 4.13 -2.16
N HIS A 58 -4.68 5.40 -2.20
CA HIS A 58 -5.89 5.90 -1.60
C HIS A 58 -6.93 6.18 -2.68
N ARG A 59 -8.18 5.75 -2.45
CA ARG A 59 -9.30 6.02 -3.35
C ARG A 59 -10.40 6.77 -2.60
N ALA A 60 -10.94 7.79 -3.25
CA ALA A 60 -12.04 8.58 -2.71
C ALA A 60 -13.12 8.77 -3.77
N HIS A 61 -14.38 8.67 -3.36
CA HIS A 61 -15.48 9.05 -4.25
C HIS A 61 -15.62 10.57 -4.24
N ARG A 62 -15.95 11.19 -5.38
CA ARG A 62 -16.09 12.65 -5.54
C ARG A 62 -17.10 13.26 -4.55
N ALA A 63 -18.14 12.51 -4.21
CA ALA A 63 -19.15 12.92 -3.23
C ALA A 63 -18.70 12.78 -1.77
N ASP A 64 -17.60 12.09 -1.49
CA ASP A 64 -17.07 11.88 -0.14
C ASP A 64 -15.91 12.85 0.12
N SER A 65 -16.24 14.14 0.27
CA SER A 65 -15.27 15.23 0.39
C SER A 65 -14.32 15.08 1.58
N ALA A 66 -14.78 14.42 2.65
CA ALA A 66 -13.96 14.12 3.83
C ALA A 66 -12.79 13.17 3.51
N LYS A 67 -12.95 12.30 2.49
CA LYS A 67 -11.88 11.40 2.05
C LYS A 67 -11.01 11.97 0.94
N ILE A 68 -11.30 13.17 0.44
CA ILE A 68 -10.51 13.78 -0.65
C ILE A 68 -9.35 14.59 -0.05
N PRO A 69 -8.08 14.27 -0.37
CA PRO A 69 -6.95 15.11 -0.01
C PRO A 69 -7.13 16.53 -0.54
N ARG A 70 -7.00 17.54 0.32
CA ARG A 70 -7.22 18.96 -0.05
C ARG A 70 -6.03 19.58 -0.78
N ASN A 71 -4.82 19.08 -0.53
CA ASN A 71 -3.57 19.73 -0.93
C ASN A 71 -2.95 19.14 -2.20
N ARG A 72 -3.67 18.26 -2.92
CA ARG A 72 -3.17 17.66 -4.16
C ARG A 72 -4.30 17.24 -5.08
N ARG A 73 -4.00 17.23 -6.38
CA ARG A 73 -4.89 16.67 -7.40
C ARG A 73 -4.82 15.13 -7.37
N PRO A 74 -5.88 14.44 -7.82
CA PRO A 74 -5.82 13.00 -8.03
C PRO A 74 -4.83 12.67 -9.13
N ASP A 75 -4.08 11.58 -8.96
CA ASP A 75 -3.19 11.06 -10.00
C ASP A 75 -3.96 10.23 -11.05
N GLY A 76 -5.19 9.82 -10.74
CA GLY A 76 -6.06 9.10 -11.66
C GLY A 76 -7.54 9.24 -11.30
N VAL A 77 -8.42 9.00 -12.27
CA VAL A 77 -9.88 9.08 -12.08
C VAL A 77 -10.55 7.89 -12.76
N TYR A 78 -11.37 7.14 -12.01
CA TYR A 78 -12.30 6.18 -12.60
C TYR A 78 -13.62 6.86 -12.90
N ASP A 79 -14.20 6.55 -14.06
CA ASP A 79 -15.58 6.89 -14.47
C ASP A 79 -16.05 8.32 -14.15
N GLY A 80 -15.12 9.28 -14.07
CA GLY A 80 -15.37 10.68 -13.68
C GLY A 80 -15.76 10.91 -12.20
N THR A 81 -15.93 9.87 -11.40
CA THR A 81 -16.50 9.99 -10.04
C THR A 81 -15.62 9.48 -8.91
N ARG A 82 -14.58 8.71 -9.21
CA ARG A 82 -13.71 8.14 -8.18
C ARG A 82 -12.27 8.54 -8.42
N TYR A 83 -11.70 9.20 -7.44
CA TYR A 83 -10.34 9.73 -7.47
C TYR A 83 -9.35 8.72 -6.91
N VAL A 84 -8.16 8.68 -7.50
CA VAL A 84 -7.05 7.82 -7.13
C VAL A 84 -5.86 8.66 -6.76
N TYR A 85 -5.25 8.32 -5.63
CA TYR A 85 -4.10 8.99 -5.07
C TYR A 85 -3.01 7.96 -4.83
N ARG A 86 -1.86 8.08 -5.49
CA ARG A 86 -0.69 7.25 -5.17
C ARG A 86 -0.17 7.60 -3.78
N ARG A 87 0.23 6.59 -3.01
CA ARG A 87 1.00 6.81 -1.77
C ARG A 87 2.39 7.34 -2.13
N PRO A 88 2.99 8.26 -1.34
CA PRO A 88 4.39 8.65 -1.52
C PRO A 88 5.31 7.43 -1.62
N PHE A 89 6.31 7.50 -2.49
CA PHE A 89 7.32 6.45 -2.70
C PHE A 89 6.80 5.08 -3.16
N LEU A 90 5.60 5.04 -3.74
CA LEU A 90 4.96 3.82 -4.19
C LEU A 90 5.82 3.03 -5.20
N GLU A 91 6.43 3.72 -6.15
CA GLU A 91 7.22 3.08 -7.21
C GLU A 91 8.50 2.45 -6.65
N GLN A 92 9.23 3.18 -5.81
CA GLN A 92 10.45 2.69 -5.13
C GLN A 92 10.12 1.49 -4.24
N PHE A 93 9.00 1.55 -3.51
CA PHE A 93 8.53 0.45 -2.66
C PHE A 93 8.25 -0.81 -3.48
N ILE A 94 7.48 -0.70 -4.56
CA ILE A 94 7.16 -1.85 -5.41
C ILE A 94 8.41 -2.39 -6.11
N GLN A 95 9.32 -1.52 -6.55
CA GLN A 95 10.57 -1.94 -7.16
C GLN A 95 11.39 -2.83 -6.21
N PHE A 96 11.59 -2.38 -4.97
CA PHE A 96 12.25 -3.19 -3.94
C PHE A 96 11.53 -4.52 -3.69
N CYS A 97 10.19 -4.50 -3.60
CA CYS A 97 9.42 -5.72 -3.37
C CYS A 97 9.68 -6.72 -4.51
N LEU A 98 9.64 -6.27 -5.76
CA LEU A 98 9.88 -7.10 -6.95
C LEU A 98 11.33 -7.56 -7.11
N GLU A 99 12.29 -6.93 -6.44
CA GLU A 99 13.70 -7.34 -6.45
C GLU A 99 14.00 -8.45 -5.45
N ARG A 100 13.20 -8.55 -4.37
CA ARG A 100 13.47 -9.42 -3.22
C ARG A 100 12.45 -10.55 -3.04
N PHE A 101 11.23 -10.33 -3.47
CA PHE A 101 10.11 -11.26 -3.30
C PHE A 101 9.51 -11.62 -4.65
N GLU A 102 8.81 -12.75 -4.68
CA GLU A 102 7.77 -12.90 -5.69
C GLU A 102 6.58 -12.05 -5.26
N ALA A 103 6.43 -10.86 -5.83
CA ALA A 103 5.37 -9.95 -5.41
C ALA A 103 4.09 -10.20 -6.22
N ALA A 104 2.94 -10.06 -5.57
CA ALA A 104 1.63 -10.13 -6.20
C ALA A 104 0.69 -9.06 -5.64
N LEU A 105 -0.32 -8.70 -6.43
CA LEU A 105 -1.39 -7.80 -6.00
C LEU A 105 -2.67 -8.58 -5.80
N TRP A 106 -3.39 -8.31 -4.72
CA TRP A 106 -4.73 -8.83 -4.51
C TRP A 106 -5.65 -7.69 -4.06
N SER A 107 -6.63 -7.34 -4.87
CA SER A 107 -7.52 -6.21 -4.66
C SER A 107 -8.97 -6.66 -4.53
N SER A 108 -9.71 -6.03 -3.62
CA SER A 108 -11.17 -6.22 -3.51
C SER A 108 -11.95 -5.30 -4.47
N ALA A 109 -11.34 -4.89 -5.58
CA ALA A 109 -11.94 -4.02 -6.57
C ALA A 109 -12.19 -4.78 -7.87
N LEU A 110 -13.16 -4.31 -8.65
CA LEU A 110 -13.39 -4.76 -10.03
C LEU A 110 -12.10 -4.64 -10.88
N GLU A 111 -11.89 -5.60 -11.78
CA GLU A 111 -10.78 -5.63 -12.74
C GLU A 111 -10.58 -4.28 -13.46
N ARG A 112 -11.65 -3.70 -14.03
CA ARG A 112 -11.60 -2.39 -14.69
C ARG A 112 -11.03 -1.27 -13.81
N ASN A 113 -11.26 -1.34 -12.50
CA ASN A 113 -10.73 -0.35 -11.55
C ASN A 113 -9.29 -0.66 -11.16
N ILE A 114 -8.83 -1.90 -11.33
CA ILE A 114 -7.42 -2.24 -11.15
C ILE A 114 -6.63 -1.79 -12.38
N ASP A 115 -7.13 -2.04 -13.58
CA ASP A 115 -6.43 -1.66 -14.81
C ASP A 115 -6.13 -0.18 -14.92
N VAL A 116 -7.06 0.69 -14.51
CA VAL A 116 -6.79 2.14 -14.44
C VAL A 116 -5.64 2.45 -13.48
N VAL A 117 -5.58 1.80 -12.31
CA VAL A 117 -4.47 1.98 -11.34
C VAL A 117 -3.15 1.50 -11.93
N LEU A 118 -3.19 0.34 -12.57
CA LEU A 118 -2.00 -0.24 -13.19
C LEU A 118 -1.49 0.64 -14.33
N GLY A 119 -2.38 1.21 -15.14
CA GLY A 119 -2.04 2.16 -16.21
C GLY A 119 -1.49 3.48 -15.68
N CYS A 120 -1.96 3.93 -14.51
CA CYS A 120 -1.46 5.17 -13.88
C CYS A 120 -0.08 4.98 -13.23
N PHE A 121 0.17 3.87 -12.54
CA PHE A 121 1.33 3.77 -11.63
C PHE A 121 2.25 2.58 -11.90
N PHE A 122 1.80 1.56 -12.62
CA PHE A 122 2.51 0.28 -12.69
C PHE A 122 2.75 -0.20 -14.12
N THR A 123 2.61 0.65 -15.14
CA THR A 123 2.67 0.25 -16.55
C THR A 123 3.92 -0.57 -16.88
N ARG A 124 5.09 -0.16 -16.36
CA ARG A 124 6.37 -0.86 -16.58
C ARG A 124 6.55 -2.08 -15.66
N LEU A 125 5.87 -2.10 -14.52
CA LEU A 125 6.05 -3.11 -13.46
C LEU A 125 4.97 -4.21 -13.48
N LYS A 126 3.83 -3.99 -14.17
CA LYS A 126 2.66 -4.88 -14.21
C LYS A 126 3.04 -6.32 -14.54
N LYS A 127 3.91 -6.51 -15.54
CA LYS A 127 4.35 -7.83 -16.02
C LYS A 127 5.32 -8.55 -15.07
N ARG A 128 5.85 -7.86 -14.05
CA ARG A 128 6.78 -8.44 -13.07
C ARG A 128 6.07 -9.03 -11.85
N PHE A 129 4.80 -8.69 -11.63
CA PHE A 129 4.00 -9.32 -10.58
C PHE A 129 3.71 -10.77 -10.96
N LEU A 130 3.81 -11.67 -9.98
CA LEU A 130 3.47 -13.08 -10.15
C LEU A 130 2.00 -13.25 -10.57
N PHE A 131 1.11 -12.50 -9.93
CA PHE A 131 -0.29 -12.36 -10.33
C PHE A 131 -0.85 -11.02 -9.86
N ILE A 132 -1.95 -10.64 -10.48
CA ILE A 132 -2.78 -9.52 -10.08
C ILE A 132 -4.21 -10.04 -10.00
N TRP A 133 -4.74 -10.13 -8.79
CA TRP A 133 -6.07 -10.64 -8.52
C TRP A 133 -7.03 -9.52 -8.15
N ASP A 134 -8.22 -9.61 -8.70
CA ASP A 134 -9.33 -8.69 -8.51
C ASP A 134 -10.35 -9.24 -7.51
N GLN A 135 -11.47 -8.53 -7.39
CA GLN A 135 -12.55 -8.93 -6.48
C GLN A 135 -13.09 -10.34 -6.76
N ASN A 136 -13.02 -10.84 -8.01
CA ASN A 136 -13.54 -12.16 -8.35
C ASN A 136 -12.72 -13.28 -7.72
N LYS A 137 -11.50 -12.98 -7.28
CA LYS A 137 -10.67 -13.87 -6.49
C LYS A 137 -10.88 -13.72 -4.99
N CYS A 138 -11.54 -12.66 -4.51
CA CYS A 138 -11.98 -12.60 -3.11
C CYS A 138 -13.10 -13.60 -2.84
N SER A 139 -13.28 -13.98 -1.58
CA SER A 139 -14.49 -14.69 -1.13
C SER A 139 -15.50 -13.68 -0.61
N ASP A 140 -16.74 -13.87 -1.02
CA ASP A 140 -17.88 -13.05 -0.62
C ASP A 140 -18.94 -13.98 -0.03
N TYR A 141 -19.21 -13.84 1.27
CA TYR A 141 -20.22 -14.62 1.97
C TYR A 141 -21.56 -13.87 2.06
N GLY A 142 -21.74 -12.79 1.29
CA GLY A 142 -22.97 -11.99 1.25
C GLY A 142 -23.11 -10.99 2.40
N PHE A 143 -22.13 -10.90 3.30
CA PHE A 143 -22.14 -9.95 4.40
C PHE A 143 -21.56 -8.59 3.98
N LYS A 144 -21.95 -7.56 4.73
CA LYS A 144 -21.50 -6.17 4.54
C LYS A 144 -20.85 -5.65 5.80
N THR A 145 -19.96 -4.67 5.67
CA THR A 145 -19.36 -4.01 6.83
C THR A 145 -20.44 -3.31 7.66
N ARG A 146 -20.28 -3.31 8.98
CA ARG A 146 -21.24 -2.67 9.90
C ARG A 146 -21.29 -1.15 9.69
N GLU A 147 -20.14 -0.55 9.41
CA GLU A 147 -19.96 0.88 9.23
C GLU A 147 -20.49 1.36 7.86
N ASN A 148 -20.54 0.46 6.87
CA ASN A 148 -21.04 0.78 5.53
C ASN A 148 -21.84 -0.40 4.95
N LYS A 149 -23.18 -0.28 5.00
CA LYS A 149 -24.13 -1.26 4.45
C LYS A 149 -24.06 -1.44 2.92
N LYS A 150 -23.27 -0.63 2.21
CA LYS A 150 -23.02 -0.78 0.77
C LYS A 150 -21.68 -1.45 0.46
N LYS A 151 -20.83 -1.67 1.47
CA LYS A 151 -19.49 -2.26 1.30
C LYS A 151 -19.52 -3.75 1.66
N PRO A 152 -19.33 -4.66 0.67
CA PRO A 152 -19.25 -6.09 0.92
C PRO A 152 -18.02 -6.47 1.76
N LEU A 153 -18.15 -7.55 2.53
CA LEU A 153 -17.05 -8.18 3.24
C LEU A 153 -16.35 -9.18 2.32
N PHE A 154 -15.30 -8.70 1.67
CA PHE A 154 -14.42 -9.53 0.86
C PHE A 154 -13.25 -10.09 1.68
N PHE A 155 -13.07 -11.40 1.63
CA PHE A 155 -11.97 -12.12 2.27
C PHE A 155 -10.93 -12.56 1.23
N LYS A 156 -9.67 -12.63 1.62
CA LYS A 156 -8.53 -13.05 0.81
C LYS A 156 -7.93 -14.31 1.40
N GLU A 157 -8.53 -15.45 1.06
CA GLU A 157 -8.15 -16.75 1.59
C GLU A 157 -6.96 -17.34 0.83
N LEU A 158 -5.83 -17.54 1.52
CA LEU A 158 -4.61 -18.12 0.95
C LEU A 158 -4.84 -19.53 0.37
N ASN A 159 -5.87 -20.26 0.82
CA ASN A 159 -6.31 -21.51 0.21
C ASN A 159 -6.48 -21.40 -1.30
N LYS A 160 -6.95 -20.27 -1.84
CA LYS A 160 -7.11 -20.08 -3.29
C LYS A 160 -5.78 -20.07 -4.04
N ILE A 161 -4.69 -19.69 -3.39
CA ILE A 161 -3.33 -19.78 -3.93
C ILE A 161 -2.93 -21.24 -4.05
N TRP A 162 -3.12 -22.03 -2.98
CA TRP A 162 -2.77 -23.45 -2.96
C TRP A 162 -3.65 -24.29 -3.90
N SER A 163 -4.91 -23.90 -4.12
CA SER A 163 -5.79 -24.53 -5.11
C SER A 163 -5.43 -24.19 -6.57
N SER A 164 -4.58 -23.18 -6.82
CA SER A 164 -4.13 -22.87 -8.18
C SER A 164 -3.10 -23.89 -8.64
N SER A 165 -3.35 -24.58 -9.75
CA SER A 165 -2.39 -25.55 -10.32
C SER A 165 -1.08 -24.91 -10.77
N THR A 166 -1.09 -23.62 -11.13
CA THR A 166 0.09 -22.89 -11.62
C THR A 166 0.90 -22.23 -10.51
N ILE A 167 0.24 -21.77 -9.45
CA ILE A 167 0.88 -21.02 -8.35
C ILE A 167 1.08 -21.92 -7.13
N GLY A 168 0.08 -22.72 -6.77
CA GLY A 168 0.00 -23.50 -5.54
C GLY A 168 1.23 -24.37 -5.25
N PRO A 169 1.77 -25.15 -6.20
CA PRO A 169 2.93 -26.02 -5.95
C PRO A 169 4.21 -25.30 -5.50
N ARG A 170 4.29 -23.97 -5.66
CA ARG A 170 5.47 -23.16 -5.36
C ARG A 170 5.43 -22.56 -3.95
N PHE A 171 4.25 -22.50 -3.34
CA PHE A 171 4.03 -21.78 -2.09
C PHE A 171 3.29 -22.61 -1.04
N PHE A 172 3.64 -22.36 0.20
CA PHE A 172 3.20 -23.00 1.42
C PHE A 172 2.95 -21.90 2.45
N GLU A 173 2.34 -22.24 3.57
CA GLU A 173 2.07 -21.27 4.65
C GLU A 173 3.34 -20.53 5.11
N SER A 174 4.48 -21.24 5.17
CA SER A 174 5.76 -20.69 5.61
C SER A 174 6.52 -19.88 4.55
N ASN A 175 5.96 -19.62 3.36
CA ASN A 175 6.61 -18.74 2.39
C ASN A 175 5.65 -17.78 1.69
N ILE A 176 4.51 -17.50 2.32
CA ILE A 176 3.58 -16.46 1.88
C ILE A 176 3.45 -15.40 2.98
N LEU A 177 3.56 -14.14 2.56
CA LEU A 177 3.26 -12.99 3.38
C LEU A 177 2.13 -12.21 2.71
N LEU A 178 0.94 -12.23 3.31
CA LEU A 178 -0.17 -11.38 2.90
C LEU A 178 -0.15 -10.08 3.72
N ILE A 179 -0.35 -8.96 3.03
CA ILE A 179 -0.49 -7.62 3.60
C ILE A 179 -1.83 -7.05 3.20
N VAL A 180 -2.67 -6.74 4.21
CA VAL A 180 -4.00 -6.14 4.00
C VAL A 180 -4.16 -4.83 4.76
N ASP A 181 -4.97 -3.94 4.17
CA ASP A 181 -5.36 -2.63 4.70
C ASP A 181 -6.44 -2.71 5.78
N GLU A 182 -7.25 -3.78 5.75
CA GLU A 182 -8.32 -4.02 6.72
C GLU A 182 -8.20 -5.44 7.27
N PRO A 183 -8.11 -5.62 8.60
CA PRO A 183 -7.78 -6.91 9.22
C PRO A 183 -8.76 -8.02 8.85
N TYR A 184 -10.05 -7.71 8.74
CA TYR A 184 -11.07 -8.71 8.42
C TYR A 184 -10.80 -9.41 7.07
N LYS A 185 -10.14 -8.73 6.11
CA LYS A 185 -9.86 -9.30 4.78
C LYS A 185 -8.94 -10.52 4.86
N ALA A 186 -8.20 -10.65 5.95
CA ALA A 186 -7.26 -11.73 6.18
C ALA A 186 -7.69 -12.70 7.29
N LEU A 187 -8.88 -12.52 7.87
CA LEU A 187 -9.34 -13.22 9.08
C LEU A 187 -9.27 -14.75 9.00
N LEU A 188 -9.39 -15.31 7.80
CA LEU A 188 -9.45 -16.75 7.55
C LEU A 188 -8.08 -17.38 7.28
N ASN A 189 -6.99 -16.71 7.64
CA ASN A 189 -5.63 -17.17 7.35
C ASN A 189 -4.78 -17.22 8.63
N PRO A 190 -3.94 -18.27 8.79
CA PRO A 190 -3.14 -18.47 10.01
C PRO A 190 -1.95 -17.51 10.16
N GLN A 191 -1.34 -17.06 9.05
CA GLN A 191 -0.14 -16.19 9.06
C GLN A 191 -0.35 -14.95 8.18
N VAL A 192 -0.90 -13.87 8.75
CA VAL A 192 -1.11 -12.62 8.00
C VAL A 192 -0.69 -11.40 8.79
N TYR A 193 0.01 -10.51 8.09
CA TYR A 193 0.34 -9.19 8.58
C TYR A 193 -0.74 -8.26 8.07
N TYR A 194 -1.35 -7.50 8.96
CA TYR A 194 -2.25 -6.46 8.54
C TYR A 194 -1.69 -5.12 8.97
N ILE A 195 -1.87 -4.14 8.10
CA ILE A 195 -1.40 -2.78 8.32
C ILE A 195 -2.66 -1.94 8.43
N HIS A 196 -2.97 -1.53 9.66
CA HIS A 196 -4.01 -0.54 9.88
C HIS A 196 -3.44 0.85 9.61
N ILE A 197 -3.95 1.51 8.59
CA ILE A 197 -3.58 2.89 8.29
C ILE A 197 -4.66 3.79 8.88
N GLN A 198 -4.36 4.38 10.04
CA GLN A 198 -5.28 5.27 10.74
C GLN A 198 -4.94 6.72 10.37
N GLY A 199 -5.45 7.16 9.21
CA GLY A 199 -5.21 8.51 8.70
C GLY A 199 -3.80 8.71 8.11
N VAL A 200 -3.44 9.97 7.87
CA VAL A 200 -2.17 10.38 7.22
C VAL A 200 -0.99 10.32 8.19
N ILE A 201 -1.23 10.19 9.50
CA ILE A 201 -0.24 10.54 10.54
C ILE A 201 0.16 9.34 11.43
N SER A 202 -0.64 8.26 11.52
CA SER A 202 -0.28 7.11 12.35
C SER A 202 -0.72 5.77 11.74
N GLU A 203 0.16 4.78 11.74
CA GLU A 203 -0.15 3.43 11.26
C GLU A 203 0.26 2.39 12.29
N ARG A 204 -0.54 1.32 12.41
CA ARG A 204 -0.24 0.17 13.25
C ARG A 204 0.01 -1.03 12.37
N ILE A 205 1.20 -1.62 12.49
CA ILE A 205 1.47 -2.94 11.94
C ILE A 205 1.06 -3.95 13.00
N ILE A 206 0.11 -4.81 12.69
CA ILE A 206 -0.24 -5.90 13.57
C ILE A 206 0.22 -7.19 12.91
N THR A 207 1.06 -7.89 13.64
CA THR A 207 1.63 -9.18 13.25
C THR A 207 0.97 -10.28 14.08
N PRO A 208 1.02 -11.55 13.64
CA PRO A 208 0.58 -12.67 14.48
C PRO A 208 1.32 -12.75 15.83
N LYS A 209 2.53 -12.18 15.93
CA LYS A 209 3.37 -12.16 17.14
C LYS A 209 3.19 -10.91 18.01
N GLY A 210 2.29 -9.99 17.64
CA GLY A 210 2.02 -8.76 18.39
C GLY A 210 1.86 -7.51 17.54
N THR A 211 1.50 -6.39 18.19
CA THR A 211 1.28 -5.09 17.55
C THR A 211 2.53 -4.23 17.66
N THR A 212 2.99 -3.68 16.52
CA THR A 212 4.03 -2.64 16.46
C THR A 212 3.40 -1.36 15.92
N ILE A 213 3.47 -0.29 16.71
CA ILE A 213 2.99 1.03 16.30
C ILE A 213 4.14 1.76 15.58
N LEU A 214 3.90 2.19 14.34
CA LEU A 214 4.84 3.03 13.59
C LEU A 214 4.27 4.45 13.52
N ASN A 215 4.86 5.38 14.26
CA ASN A 215 4.38 6.77 14.38
C ASN A 215 4.64 7.64 13.12
N LYS A 216 5.09 7.05 12.03
CA LYS A 216 5.19 7.65 10.69
C LYS A 216 5.60 6.52 9.75
N TRP A 217 4.89 6.34 8.65
CA TRP A 217 5.35 5.38 7.63
C TRP A 217 6.43 6.00 6.79
N ASP A 218 7.65 5.69 7.20
CA ASP A 218 8.81 5.68 6.34
C ASP A 218 8.82 4.32 5.65
N HIS A 219 8.60 4.24 4.32
CA HIS A 219 8.66 2.96 3.59
C HIS A 219 9.94 2.22 3.97
N VAL A 220 11.05 2.93 4.16
CA VAL A 220 12.31 2.36 4.66
C VAL A 220 12.20 1.63 5.98
N ARG A 221 11.40 2.10 6.96
CA ARG A 221 11.28 1.44 8.26
C ARG A 221 10.50 0.13 8.15
N PHE A 222 9.46 0.11 7.32
CA PHE A 222 8.78 -1.13 6.97
C PHE A 222 9.69 -2.09 6.19
N MET A 223 10.50 -1.56 5.29
CA MET A 223 11.43 -2.34 4.47
C MET A 223 12.59 -2.87 5.30
N ARG A 224 13.04 -2.10 6.31
CA ARG A 224 13.92 -2.55 7.40
C ARG A 224 13.26 -3.66 8.20
N HIS A 225 11.97 -3.56 8.53
CA HIS A 225 11.29 -4.64 9.23
C HIS A 225 11.20 -5.91 8.37
N LEU A 226 10.82 -5.79 7.09
CA LEU A 226 10.81 -6.92 6.14
C LEU A 226 12.21 -7.51 5.89
N ASN A 227 13.28 -6.72 6.02
CA ASN A 227 14.65 -7.15 5.76
C ASN A 227 15.41 -7.61 7.02
N ALA A 228 15.12 -7.04 8.18
CA ALA A 228 15.73 -7.37 9.48
C ALA A 228 15.06 -8.57 10.12
N THR A 229 13.75 -8.75 9.85
CA THR A 229 13.18 -10.09 9.91
C THR A 229 13.80 -10.81 8.72
N ASP A 230 14.94 -11.49 8.90
CA ASP A 230 15.15 -12.74 8.20
C ASP A 230 13.82 -13.48 8.42
N LEU A 231 12.92 -13.46 7.43
CA LEU A 231 11.60 -14.08 7.48
C LEU A 231 11.85 -15.60 7.54
N LYS A 232 12.39 -16.06 8.65
CA LYS A 232 12.30 -17.42 9.17
C LYS A 232 10.85 -17.58 9.60
N LEU A 233 9.99 -17.68 8.59
CA LEU A 233 8.67 -18.28 8.72
C LEU A 233 8.85 -19.76 9.08
#